data_AF-A0A851M831-F1
#
_entry.id   AF-A0A851M831-F1
#
_cell.length_a   1.000
_cell.length_b   1.000
_cell.length_c   1.000
_cell.angle_alpha   90.00
_cell.angle_beta   90.00
_cell.angle_gamma   90.00
#
_symmetry.space_group_name_H-M   'P 1'
#
loop_
_entity.id
_entity.type
_entity.pdbx_description
1 polymer ?
#
loop_
_entity_poly.entity_id
_entity_poly.type
_entity_poly.pdbx_seq_one_letter_code
_entity_poly.pdbx_strand_id
1 'polypeptide(L)'
;LFQLRAHMYQARGLIAADSTGLSDPFAKVTFTSHCQTTKIISQTLSPTWNQMLLFNNIVLHGDREEIAQFPPEIVIELYDDDAVGKAEYIGSTVAAPVVRLAHQSYKPPKLSYHPVHCGNLSGGDLLATFELLEIPESDPDRLPPLDPPDVGQIYPVPANIRPVLSKYRVEVNLKYIKLCLGSVPLYPSVLEGQHHSSTPPSDTLGTLKSGKLIQIQIVKLLLQQELPENELLRPPLSICVVDWRAFGRSTLVGTHTINCLKQFLCKTP
;
A
#
# COMPACT_ATOMS: atom_id res chain seq x y z
N LEU A 1 -3.36 20.15 -25.27
CA LEU A 1 -2.54 20.23 -24.03
C LEU A 1 -3.16 19.29 -23.01
N PHE A 2 -2.37 18.65 -22.15
CA PHE A 2 -2.88 17.71 -21.15
C PHE A 2 -2.35 17.99 -19.74
N GLN A 3 -3.08 17.53 -18.75
CA GLN A 3 -2.66 17.43 -17.35
C GLN A 3 -2.68 15.95 -16.94
N LEU A 4 -1.57 15.44 -16.42
CA LEU A 4 -1.52 14.11 -15.82
C LEU A 4 -1.65 14.26 -14.30
N ARG A 5 -2.57 13.50 -13.72
CA ARG A 5 -2.69 13.32 -12.27
C ARG A 5 -2.33 11.88 -11.94
N ALA A 6 -1.25 11.69 -11.20
CA ALA A 6 -0.84 10.39 -10.70
C ALA A 6 -1.26 10.26 -9.23
N HIS A 7 -2.28 9.46 -8.97
CA HIS A 7 -2.86 9.24 -7.64
C HIS A 7 -2.15 8.08 -6.95
N MET A 8 -1.08 8.39 -6.22
CA MET A 8 -0.21 7.43 -5.53
C MET A 8 -0.75 7.17 -4.13
N TYR A 9 -1.43 6.03 -3.93
CA TYR A 9 -2.10 5.78 -2.65
C TYR A 9 -1.21 5.01 -1.66
N GLN A 10 -0.90 3.74 -1.95
CA GLN A 10 -0.06 2.91 -1.09
C GLN A 10 0.74 1.89 -1.92
N ALA A 11 1.77 1.29 -1.33
CA ALA A 11 2.35 0.05 -1.82
C ALA A 11 2.36 -1.01 -0.71
N ARG A 12 2.58 -2.27 -1.07
CA ARG A 12 2.64 -3.39 -0.13
C ARG A 12 3.65 -4.43 -0.56
N GLY A 13 4.23 -5.11 0.42
CA GLY A 13 5.14 -6.23 0.20
C GLY A 13 6.39 -5.85 -0.60
N LEU A 14 6.90 -4.63 -0.39
CA LEU A 14 8.13 -4.19 -1.04
C LEU A 14 9.33 -5.05 -0.62
N ILE A 15 10.35 -5.12 -1.47
CA ILE A 15 11.63 -5.75 -1.12
C ILE A 15 12.29 -4.92 -0.01
N ALA A 16 12.80 -5.59 1.01
CA ALA A 16 13.64 -4.96 2.02
C ALA A 16 15.04 -4.75 1.45
N ALA A 17 15.45 -3.50 1.34
CA ALA A 17 16.80 -3.11 0.92
C ALA A 17 17.71 -2.86 2.14
N ASP A 18 17.15 -2.45 3.28
CA ASP A 18 17.94 -2.23 4.49
C ASP A 18 18.39 -3.51 5.21
N SER A 19 19.53 -3.38 5.91
CA SER A 19 19.98 -4.35 6.92
C SER A 19 18.99 -4.60 8.06
N THR A 20 18.03 -3.69 8.27
CA THR A 20 16.95 -3.82 9.26
C THR A 20 15.85 -4.78 8.81
N GLY A 21 15.81 -5.16 7.53
CA GLY A 21 14.72 -5.90 6.92
C GLY A 21 13.50 -5.02 6.58
N LEU A 22 13.65 -3.70 6.56
CA LEU A 22 12.67 -2.71 6.11
C LEU A 22 13.27 -1.88 4.95
N SER A 23 12.61 -0.78 4.60
CA SER A 23 13.07 0.23 3.64
C SER A 23 12.46 1.58 3.98
N ASP A 24 13.01 2.65 3.43
CA ASP A 24 12.53 4.02 3.38
C ASP A 24 11.97 4.35 1.96
N PRO A 25 10.87 3.72 1.52
CA PRO A 25 10.44 3.77 0.13
C PRO A 25 9.87 5.12 -0.32
N PHE A 26 10.24 5.51 -1.54
CA PHE A 26 9.55 6.53 -2.34
C PHE A 26 9.34 6.06 -3.78
N ALA A 27 8.34 6.64 -4.45
CA ALA A 27 8.05 6.38 -5.85
C ALA A 27 8.46 7.56 -6.72
N LYS A 28 9.12 7.26 -7.84
CA LYS A 28 9.43 8.18 -8.93
C LYS A 28 8.52 7.89 -10.11
N VAL A 29 7.69 8.85 -10.48
CA VAL A 29 6.74 8.75 -11.59
C VAL A 29 7.26 9.57 -12.75
N THR A 30 7.50 8.89 -13.87
CA THR A 30 7.98 9.51 -15.11
C THR A 30 6.91 9.38 -16.19
N PHE A 31 6.58 10.50 -16.82
CA PHE A 31 5.69 10.55 -17.96
C PHE A 31 6.25 11.53 -18.98
N THR A 32 6.45 11.05 -20.21
CA THR A 32 7.11 11.78 -21.29
C THR A 32 8.46 12.38 -20.87
N SER A 33 8.58 13.70 -20.79
CA SER A 33 9.78 14.44 -20.37
C SER A 33 9.72 14.92 -18.92
N HIS A 34 8.64 14.60 -18.19
CA HIS A 34 8.42 15.05 -16.83
C HIS A 34 8.64 13.92 -15.82
N CYS A 35 9.15 14.28 -14.65
CA CYS A 35 9.38 13.37 -13.54
C CYS A 35 9.05 14.06 -12.21
N GLN A 36 8.34 13.37 -11.33
CA GLN A 36 8.10 13.79 -9.95
C GLN A 36 8.24 12.60 -8.99
N THR A 37 8.47 12.89 -7.71
CA THR A 37 8.62 11.87 -6.67
C THR A 37 7.59 12.05 -5.57
N THR A 38 7.17 10.94 -4.95
CA THR A 38 6.41 10.98 -3.70
C THR A 38 7.32 11.36 -2.54
N LYS A 39 6.72 11.65 -1.37
CA LYS A 39 7.46 11.68 -0.12
C LYS A 39 8.10 10.32 0.17
N ILE A 40 9.20 10.36 0.92
CA ILE A 40 9.82 9.18 1.52
C ILE A 40 9.04 8.82 2.78
N ILE A 41 8.76 7.54 2.98
CA ILE A 41 8.25 7.06 4.27
C ILE A 41 9.24 6.08 4.87
N SER A 42 9.76 6.40 6.05
CA SER A 42 10.79 5.56 6.66
C SER A 42 10.27 4.25 7.25
N GLN A 43 11.14 3.24 7.23
CA GLN A 43 11.06 1.96 7.92
C GLN A 43 9.75 1.20 7.68
N THR A 44 9.41 0.99 6.41
CA THR A 44 8.22 0.24 6.01
C THR A 44 8.35 -0.46 4.67
N LEU A 45 7.78 -1.66 4.57
CA LEU A 45 7.56 -2.36 3.30
C LEU A 45 6.13 -2.17 2.77
N SER A 46 5.32 -1.33 3.42
CA SER A 46 3.93 -1.05 3.05
C SER A 46 3.60 0.44 3.22
N PRO A 47 4.29 1.32 2.46
CA PRO A 47 4.11 2.76 2.59
C PRO A 47 2.70 3.19 2.15
N THR A 48 2.10 4.11 2.90
CA THR A 48 0.91 4.85 2.48
C THR A 48 1.28 6.30 2.22
N TRP A 49 1.46 6.67 0.95
CA TRP A 49 1.77 8.04 0.57
C TRP A 49 0.52 8.92 0.62
N ASN A 50 -0.60 8.41 0.08
CA ASN A 50 -1.83 9.15 -0.14
C ASN A 50 -1.57 10.51 -0.80
N GLN A 51 -0.78 10.50 -1.88
CA GLN A 51 -0.26 11.68 -2.55
C GLN A 51 -0.63 11.68 -4.04
N MET A 52 -1.13 12.80 -4.53
CA MET A 52 -1.33 13.07 -5.95
C MET A 52 -0.14 13.88 -6.48
N LEU A 53 0.51 13.37 -7.53
CA LEU A 53 1.53 14.10 -8.28
C LEU A 53 0.86 14.77 -9.48
N LEU A 54 1.08 16.08 -9.62
CA LEU A 54 0.38 16.91 -10.61
C LEU A 54 1.37 17.38 -11.69
N PHE A 55 1.18 16.88 -12.90
CA PHE A 55 1.99 17.24 -14.06
C PHE A 55 1.17 18.13 -14.99
N ASN A 56 1.51 19.42 -15.04
CA ASN A 56 0.81 20.41 -15.83
C ASN A 56 1.48 20.61 -17.20
N ASN A 57 0.70 21.14 -18.15
CA ASN A 57 1.18 21.59 -19.46
C ASN A 57 1.90 20.51 -20.27
N ILE A 58 1.42 19.27 -20.22
CA ILE A 58 1.98 18.18 -21.02
C ILE A 58 1.53 18.35 -22.47
N VAL A 59 2.51 18.47 -23.36
CA VAL A 59 2.27 18.55 -24.80
C VAL A 59 2.40 17.14 -25.38
N LEU A 60 1.30 16.61 -25.89
CA LEU A 60 1.28 15.39 -26.69
C LEU A 60 0.93 15.77 -28.13
N HIS A 61 1.71 15.24 -29.07
CA HIS A 61 1.50 15.45 -30.50
C HIS A 61 0.78 14.23 -31.08
N GLY A 62 -0.22 14.47 -31.93
CA GLY A 62 -1.02 13.43 -32.56
C GLY A 62 -2.50 13.77 -32.55
N ASP A 63 -3.30 12.85 -33.09
CA ASP A 63 -4.75 12.92 -33.01
C ASP A 63 -5.21 12.63 -31.56
N ARG A 64 -6.16 13.43 -31.06
CA ARG A 64 -6.57 13.33 -29.65
C ARG A 64 -7.39 12.07 -29.37
N GLU A 65 -8.14 11.57 -30.35
CA GLU A 65 -8.88 10.31 -30.23
C GLU A 65 -7.92 9.11 -30.25
N GLU A 66 -6.86 9.16 -31.06
CA GLU A 66 -5.79 8.17 -31.04
C GLU A 66 -5.05 8.16 -29.70
N ILE A 67 -4.69 9.33 -29.15
CA ILE A 67 -4.08 9.45 -27.82
C ILE A 67 -5.00 8.88 -26.74
N ALA A 68 -6.32 9.11 -26.86
CA ALA A 68 -7.28 8.56 -25.90
C ALA A 68 -7.38 7.03 -25.96
N GLN A 69 -7.17 6.44 -27.13
CA GLN A 69 -7.20 4.99 -27.33
C GLN A 69 -5.87 4.32 -26.96
N PHE A 70 -4.75 4.98 -27.26
CA PHE A 70 -3.39 4.47 -27.07
C PHE A 70 -2.51 5.53 -26.39
N PRO A 71 -2.78 5.86 -25.10
CA PRO A 71 -1.99 6.84 -24.40
C PRO A 71 -0.55 6.35 -24.19
N PRO A 72 0.44 7.25 -24.14
CA PRO A 72 1.78 6.91 -23.68
C PRO A 72 1.72 6.27 -22.29
N GLU A 73 2.62 5.31 -22.03
CA GLU A 73 2.71 4.67 -20.73
C GLU A 73 3.43 5.55 -19.71
N ILE A 74 3.03 5.39 -18.45
CA ILE A 74 3.66 6.00 -17.29
C ILE A 74 4.61 4.97 -16.71
N VAL A 75 5.84 5.37 -16.46
CA VAL A 75 6.84 4.54 -15.79
C VAL A 75 6.87 4.93 -14.32
N ILE A 76 6.73 3.93 -13.44
CA ILE A 76 6.80 4.11 -12.00
C ILE A 76 7.94 3.27 -11.46
N GLU A 77 8.91 3.92 -10.83
CA GLU A 77 10.08 3.30 -10.22
C GLU A 77 9.99 3.49 -8.71
N LEU A 78 10.21 2.42 -7.94
CA LEU A 78 10.30 2.47 -6.49
C LEU A 78 11.77 2.39 -6.08
N TYR A 79 12.13 3.21 -5.12
CA TYR A 79 13.47 3.29 -4.57
C TYR A 79 13.42 3.33 -3.05
N ASP A 80 14.50 2.88 -2.44
CA ASP A 80 14.81 3.02 -1.02
C ASP A 80 15.74 4.22 -0.83
N ASP A 81 15.36 5.21 -0.01
CA ASP A 81 16.21 6.38 0.28
C ASP A 81 16.91 6.24 1.63
N ASP A 82 18.12 5.70 1.60
CA ASP A 82 18.97 5.67 2.78
C ASP A 82 19.50 7.08 3.09
N ALA A 83 19.45 7.47 4.36
CA ALA A 83 19.99 8.76 4.83
C ALA A 83 21.48 8.98 4.47
N VAL A 84 22.21 7.91 4.11
CA VAL A 84 23.61 7.96 3.68
C VAL A 84 23.80 7.07 2.45
N GLY A 85 23.67 7.64 1.25
CA GLY A 85 23.98 6.89 0.03
C GLY A 85 23.28 7.40 -1.21
N LYS A 86 23.35 6.58 -2.27
CA LYS A 86 22.49 6.73 -3.44
C LYS A 86 21.28 5.83 -3.20
N ALA A 87 20.08 6.35 -3.48
CA ALA A 87 18.86 5.58 -3.38
C ALA A 87 18.96 4.21 -4.11
N GLU A 88 18.60 3.14 -3.41
CA GLU A 88 18.64 1.77 -3.91
C GLU A 88 17.37 1.45 -4.70
N TYR A 89 17.49 0.71 -5.79
CA TYR A 89 16.35 0.42 -6.66
C TYR A 89 15.57 -0.79 -6.13
N ILE A 90 14.29 -0.59 -5.81
CA ILE A 90 13.38 -1.64 -5.31
C ILE A 90 12.70 -2.36 -6.47
N GLY A 91 12.31 -1.63 -7.52
CA GLY A 91 11.60 -2.20 -8.67
C GLY A 91 10.84 -1.17 -9.47
N SER A 92 10.18 -1.61 -10.54
CA SER A 92 9.33 -0.72 -11.34
C SER A 92 8.09 -1.42 -11.87
N THR A 93 7.16 -0.60 -12.36
CA THR A 93 5.98 -1.01 -13.08
C THR A 93 5.62 0.04 -14.13
N VAL A 94 4.76 -0.33 -15.07
CA VAL A 94 4.22 0.57 -16.10
C VAL A 94 2.71 0.57 -16.05
N ALA A 95 2.10 1.72 -16.33
CA ALA A 95 0.65 1.86 -16.34
C ALA A 95 0.20 2.82 -17.45
N ALA A 96 -0.90 2.47 -18.11
CA ALA A 96 -1.59 3.38 -19.02
C ALA A 96 -2.54 4.31 -18.22
N PRO A 97 -2.54 5.62 -18.47
CA PRO A 97 -3.51 6.52 -17.84
C PRO A 97 -4.92 6.35 -18.42
N VAL A 98 -5.92 6.62 -17.59
CA VAL A 98 -7.29 6.81 -18.07
C VAL A 98 -7.38 8.20 -18.71
N VAL A 99 -7.51 8.23 -20.03
CA VAL A 99 -7.63 9.50 -20.77
C VAL A 99 -9.05 10.03 -20.71
N ARG A 100 -9.18 11.34 -20.48
CA ARG A 100 -10.45 12.08 -20.59
C ARG A 100 -10.26 13.28 -21.48
N LEU A 101 -10.93 13.25 -22.62
CA LEU A 101 -10.99 14.37 -23.56
C LEU A 101 -11.94 15.44 -23.05
N ALA A 102 -11.73 16.70 -23.47
CA ALA A 102 -12.45 17.87 -23.00
C ALA A 102 -13.96 17.81 -23.26
N HIS A 103 -14.40 17.08 -24.29
CA HIS A 103 -15.83 16.93 -24.60
C HIS A 103 -16.53 15.89 -23.71
N GLN A 104 -15.79 15.07 -22.96
CA GLN A 104 -16.33 13.99 -22.15
C GLN A 104 -16.71 14.48 -20.75
N SER A 105 -17.68 13.81 -20.12
CA SER A 105 -18.00 14.06 -18.70
C SER A 105 -16.91 13.47 -17.81
N TYR A 106 -16.52 14.23 -16.78
CA TYR A 106 -15.54 13.75 -15.82
C TYR A 106 -16.09 12.58 -15.01
N LYS A 107 -15.27 11.53 -14.88
CA LYS A 107 -15.51 10.40 -13.99
C LYS A 107 -14.20 10.05 -13.29
N PRO A 108 -14.17 10.06 -11.94
CA PRO A 108 -12.97 9.73 -11.19
C PRO A 108 -12.42 8.35 -11.57
N PRO A 109 -11.10 8.21 -11.75
CA PRO A 109 -10.47 6.93 -12.00
C PRO A 109 -10.53 6.06 -10.73
N LYS A 110 -10.46 4.74 -10.90
CA LYS A 110 -10.45 3.79 -9.78
C LYS A 110 -9.04 3.33 -9.48
N LEU A 111 -8.71 3.19 -8.20
CA LEU A 111 -7.46 2.58 -7.75
C LEU A 111 -7.36 1.12 -8.20
N SER A 112 -6.17 0.73 -8.63
CA SER A 112 -5.84 -0.65 -9.01
C SER A 112 -4.43 -1.03 -8.56
N TYR A 113 -4.22 -2.31 -8.28
CA TYR A 113 -2.89 -2.82 -7.98
C TYR A 113 -2.09 -3.02 -9.28
N HIS A 114 -0.85 -2.52 -9.27
CA HIS A 114 0.14 -2.66 -10.32
C HIS A 114 1.32 -3.45 -9.74
N PRO A 115 1.60 -4.65 -10.26
CA PRO A 115 2.70 -5.47 -9.75
C PRO A 115 4.04 -4.82 -10.08
N VAL A 116 4.91 -4.73 -9.07
CA VAL A 116 6.24 -4.15 -9.18
C VAL A 116 7.26 -5.28 -9.37
N HIS A 117 8.25 -5.06 -10.24
CA HIS A 117 9.27 -6.06 -10.53
C HIS A 117 10.69 -5.47 -10.45
N CYS A 118 11.61 -6.22 -9.88
CA CYS A 118 13.05 -5.98 -9.91
C CYS A 118 13.72 -7.11 -10.70
N GLY A 119 13.86 -6.90 -12.02
CA GLY A 119 14.22 -7.97 -12.94
C GLY A 119 13.18 -9.10 -12.88
N ASN A 120 13.59 -10.28 -12.45
CA ASN A 120 12.71 -11.45 -12.30
C ASN A 120 12.09 -11.59 -10.91
N LEU A 121 12.42 -10.70 -9.97
CA LEU A 121 11.93 -10.72 -8.60
C LEU A 121 10.66 -9.87 -8.49
N SER A 122 9.66 -10.36 -7.76
CA SER A 122 8.50 -9.54 -7.39
C SER A 122 8.94 -8.50 -6.36
N GLY A 123 8.74 -7.23 -6.68
CA GLY A 123 9.05 -6.06 -5.85
C GLY A 123 7.86 -5.57 -5.02
N GLY A 124 6.79 -6.36 -4.90
CA GLY A 124 5.55 -5.99 -4.25
C GLY A 124 4.46 -5.50 -5.21
N ASP A 125 3.42 -4.87 -4.66
CA ASP A 125 2.34 -4.26 -5.44
C ASP A 125 2.17 -2.78 -5.10
N LEU A 126 1.97 -1.94 -6.12
CA LEU A 126 1.61 -0.54 -5.99
C LEU A 126 0.10 -0.36 -6.20
N LEU A 127 -0.60 0.25 -5.24
CA LEU A 127 -1.98 0.68 -5.42
C LEU A 127 -2.01 2.15 -5.85
N ALA A 128 -2.31 2.38 -7.12
CA ALA A 128 -2.35 3.70 -7.72
C ALA A 128 -3.37 3.77 -8.86
N THR A 129 -3.66 4.99 -9.31
CA THR A 129 -4.38 5.23 -10.56
C THR A 129 -3.90 6.50 -11.21
N PHE A 130 -4.05 6.57 -12.53
CA PHE A 130 -3.49 7.65 -13.33
C PHE A 130 -4.55 8.15 -14.29
N GLU A 131 -4.69 9.46 -14.41
CA GLU A 131 -5.60 10.07 -15.36
C GLU A 131 -4.90 11.16 -16.16
N LEU A 132 -5.20 11.19 -17.46
CA LEU A 132 -4.68 12.17 -18.40
C LEU A 132 -5.85 12.99 -18.94
N LEU A 133 -5.92 14.25 -18.50
CA LEU A 133 -7.04 15.15 -18.78
C LEU A 133 -6.66 16.13 -19.87
N GLU A 134 -7.43 16.20 -20.95
CA GLU A 134 -7.27 17.23 -21.98
C GLU A 134 -7.67 18.59 -21.41
N ILE A 135 -6.77 19.58 -21.54
CA ILE A 135 -7.02 20.96 -21.15
C ILE A 135 -7.62 21.67 -22.37
N PRO A 136 -8.88 22.13 -22.31
CA PRO A 136 -9.48 22.89 -23.40
C PRO A 136 -8.80 24.25 -23.55
N GLU A 137 -8.45 24.64 -24.77
CA GLU A 137 -7.84 25.96 -25.04
C GLU A 137 -8.75 27.12 -24.66
N SER A 138 -10.06 26.94 -24.79
CA SER A 138 -11.08 27.94 -24.51
C SER A 138 -11.38 28.14 -23.03
N ASP A 139 -11.12 27.11 -22.21
CA ASP A 139 -11.49 27.08 -20.79
C ASP A 139 -10.53 26.16 -20.00
N PRO A 140 -9.34 26.67 -19.64
CA PRO A 140 -8.35 25.90 -18.90
C PRO A 140 -8.83 25.48 -17.49
N ASP A 141 -9.82 26.18 -16.94
CA ASP A 141 -10.36 25.96 -15.60
C ASP A 141 -11.44 24.86 -15.55
N ARG A 142 -11.81 24.30 -16.71
CA ARG A 142 -12.79 23.20 -16.82
C ARG A 142 -12.35 21.88 -16.16
N LEU A 143 -11.08 21.80 -15.76
CA LEU A 143 -10.55 20.62 -15.09
C LEU A 143 -11.27 20.36 -13.76
N PRO A 144 -11.37 19.11 -13.30
CA PRO A 144 -11.98 18.79 -12.02
C PRO A 144 -11.25 19.53 -10.89
N PRO A 145 -11.98 20.12 -9.93
CA PRO A 145 -11.38 20.90 -8.86
C PRO A 145 -10.39 20.06 -8.05
N LEU A 146 -9.36 20.72 -7.53
CA LEU A 146 -8.37 20.12 -6.66
C LEU A 146 -8.54 20.69 -5.25
N ASP A 147 -8.45 19.81 -4.27
CA ASP A 147 -8.29 20.25 -2.89
C ASP A 147 -6.96 21.00 -2.76
N PRO A 148 -6.88 22.05 -1.90
CA PRO A 148 -5.63 22.75 -1.70
C PRO A 148 -4.56 21.79 -1.14
N PRO A 149 -3.29 22.00 -1.51
CA PRO A 149 -2.22 21.17 -0.98
C PRO A 149 -2.04 21.42 0.53
N ASP A 150 -1.45 20.45 1.22
CA ASP A 150 -1.10 20.60 2.62
C ASP A 150 0.10 21.56 2.82
N VAL A 151 0.52 21.72 4.07
CA VAL A 151 1.65 22.60 4.45
C VAL A 151 2.95 22.22 3.75
N GLY A 152 3.11 20.96 3.34
CA GLY A 152 4.25 20.44 2.60
C GLY A 152 4.13 20.59 1.08
N GLN A 153 3.12 21.31 0.57
CA GLN A 153 2.75 21.38 -0.84
C GLN A 153 2.35 20.01 -1.44
N ILE A 154 1.90 19.08 -0.60
CA ILE A 154 1.47 17.75 -1.03
C ILE A 154 -0.03 17.80 -1.29
N TYR A 155 -0.42 17.42 -2.51
CA TYR A 155 -1.83 17.20 -2.82
C TYR A 155 -2.24 15.82 -2.33
N PRO A 156 -3.25 15.69 -1.46
CA PRO A 156 -3.75 14.37 -1.09
C PRO A 156 -4.50 13.73 -2.26
N VAL A 157 -4.61 12.39 -2.26
CA VAL A 157 -5.52 11.73 -3.22
C VAL A 157 -6.96 12.16 -2.92
N PRO A 158 -7.73 12.64 -3.93
CA PRO A 158 -9.11 13.08 -3.75
C PRO A 158 -10.01 12.04 -3.06
N ALA A 159 -10.94 12.50 -2.21
CA ALA A 159 -11.80 11.62 -1.41
C ALA A 159 -12.64 10.63 -2.23
N ASN A 160 -13.03 11.02 -3.44
CA ASN A 160 -13.80 10.20 -4.38
C ASN A 160 -12.98 9.12 -5.10
N ILE A 161 -11.65 9.16 -5.00
CA ILE A 161 -10.72 8.14 -5.54
C ILE A 161 -10.21 7.21 -4.42
N ARG A 162 -10.09 7.75 -3.20
CA ARG A 162 -9.66 6.99 -2.02
C ARG A 162 -10.58 5.78 -1.76
N PRO A 163 -10.03 4.69 -1.17
CA PRO A 163 -10.86 3.58 -0.74
C PRO A 163 -11.88 4.05 0.32
N VAL A 164 -13.15 3.70 0.13
CA VAL A 164 -14.17 3.88 1.17
C VAL A 164 -13.92 2.84 2.25
N LEU A 165 -13.75 3.30 3.49
CA LEU A 165 -13.48 2.42 4.63
C LEU A 165 -14.76 2.12 5.39
N SER A 166 -14.87 0.88 5.85
CA SER A 166 -15.92 0.40 6.74
C SER A 166 -15.30 -0.27 7.96
N LYS A 167 -15.99 -0.23 9.10
CA LYS A 167 -15.50 -0.89 10.33
C LYS A 167 -15.73 -2.39 10.25
N TYR A 168 -14.65 -3.16 10.35
CA TYR A 168 -14.66 -4.61 10.42
C TYR A 168 -14.19 -5.09 11.79
N ARG A 169 -14.74 -6.23 12.21
CA ARG A 169 -14.25 -7.02 13.34
C ARG A 169 -13.50 -8.22 12.78
N VAL A 170 -12.18 -8.24 12.93
CA VAL A 170 -11.35 -9.36 12.52
C VAL A 170 -11.15 -10.29 13.72
N GLU A 171 -11.52 -11.56 13.56
CA GLU A 171 -11.30 -12.59 14.57
C GLU A 171 -10.26 -13.61 14.07
N VAL A 172 -9.08 -13.62 14.68
CA VAL A 172 -8.02 -14.59 14.35
C VAL A 172 -8.05 -15.71 15.39
N ASN A 173 -8.30 -16.95 14.96
CA ASN A 173 -8.31 -18.13 15.81
C ASN A 173 -7.10 -19.02 15.51
N LEU A 174 -6.07 -18.96 16.35
CA LEU A 174 -4.85 -19.76 16.18
C LEU A 174 -5.00 -21.13 16.83
N LYS A 175 -5.01 -22.20 16.02
CA LYS A 175 -5.01 -23.60 16.50
C LYS A 175 -3.68 -24.27 16.14
N TYR A 176 -2.93 -24.69 17.16
CA TYR A 176 -1.66 -25.42 17.09
C TYR A 176 -0.46 -24.62 16.57
N ILE A 177 0.42 -24.18 17.48
CA ILE A 177 1.76 -23.68 17.14
C ILE A 177 2.77 -24.74 17.59
N LYS A 178 3.44 -25.41 16.66
CA LYS A 178 4.50 -26.39 16.98
C LYS A 178 5.78 -25.62 17.28
N LEU A 179 6.16 -25.56 18.55
CA LEU A 179 7.30 -24.77 19.03
C LEU A 179 8.46 -25.69 19.40
N CYS A 180 9.64 -25.39 18.85
CA CYS A 180 10.90 -26.05 19.17
C CYS A 180 11.87 -25.08 19.84
N LEU A 181 11.47 -24.29 20.84
CA LEU A 181 12.38 -23.48 21.67
C LEU A 181 11.79 -23.24 23.06
N GLY A 182 12.70 -23.12 24.04
CA GLY A 182 12.38 -23.20 25.47
C GLY A 182 11.58 -22.03 26.04
N SER A 183 10.71 -22.36 27.00
CA SER A 183 10.26 -21.62 28.19
C SER A 183 9.84 -20.14 28.15
N VAL A 184 9.67 -19.47 27.00
CA VAL A 184 9.30 -18.04 26.96
C VAL A 184 7.89 -17.81 26.38
N PRO A 185 7.09 -16.87 26.93
CA PRO A 185 5.77 -16.53 26.38
C PRO A 185 5.89 -15.86 24.99
N LEU A 186 5.06 -16.31 24.05
CA LEU A 186 4.96 -15.80 22.69
C LEU A 186 3.67 -14.99 22.52
N TYR A 187 3.73 -13.93 21.73
CA TYR A 187 2.60 -13.02 21.55
C TYR A 187 2.27 -12.88 20.05
N PRO A 188 1.08 -13.32 19.61
CA PRO A 188 0.63 -13.08 18.25
C PRO A 188 0.31 -11.58 18.07
N SER A 189 0.88 -10.98 17.03
CA SER A 189 0.62 -9.60 16.63
C SER A 189 0.08 -9.58 15.21
N VAL A 190 -0.88 -8.70 14.94
CA VAL A 190 -1.43 -8.49 13.59
C VAL A 190 -0.95 -7.16 13.07
N LEU A 191 -0.44 -7.18 11.83
CA LEU A 191 0.05 -6.00 11.12
C LEU A 191 -0.81 -5.76 9.89
N GLU A 192 -1.33 -4.55 9.78
CA GLU A 192 -2.01 -4.02 8.60
C GLU A 192 -1.27 -2.77 8.11
N GLY A 193 -0.57 -2.87 6.98
CA GLY A 193 0.18 -1.75 6.42
C GLY A 193 1.19 -1.12 7.41
N GLN A 194 1.10 0.21 7.60
CA GLN A 194 1.91 0.99 8.55
C GLN A 194 1.43 0.93 10.01
N HIS A 195 0.22 0.46 10.26
CA HIS A 195 -0.33 0.44 11.61
C HIS A 195 -0.01 -0.87 12.28
N HIS A 196 1.02 -0.85 13.14
CA HIS A 196 1.09 -1.75 14.27
C HIS A 196 -0.12 -1.46 15.18
N SER A 197 -1.26 -2.09 14.93
CA SER A 197 -2.25 -2.25 15.98
C SER A 197 -1.69 -3.27 16.97
N SER A 198 -0.75 -2.83 17.81
CA SER A 198 -0.35 -3.55 19.02
C SER A 198 -1.51 -3.47 20.01
N THR A 199 -2.64 -4.09 19.66
CA THR A 199 -3.68 -4.34 20.65
C THR A 199 -3.09 -5.43 21.55
N PRO A 200 -2.75 -5.15 22.82
CA PRO A 200 -2.45 -6.24 23.74
C PRO A 200 -3.64 -7.21 23.70
N PRO A 201 -3.42 -8.53 23.64
CA PRO A 201 -4.51 -9.49 23.49
C PRO A 201 -5.56 -9.23 24.57
N SER A 202 -6.81 -8.96 24.15
CA SER A 202 -7.89 -8.61 25.08
C SER A 202 -8.27 -9.77 26.00
N ASP A 203 -8.02 -11.01 25.58
CA ASP A 203 -8.29 -12.21 26.37
C ASP A 203 -7.16 -13.24 26.17
N THR A 204 -6.28 -13.36 27.17
CA THR A 204 -5.25 -14.41 27.20
C THR A 204 -5.84 -15.67 27.82
N LEU A 205 -6.32 -16.63 27.02
CA LEU A 205 -6.74 -17.92 27.57
C LEU A 205 -5.53 -18.87 27.66
N GLY A 206 -5.18 -19.19 28.92
CA GLY A 206 -4.31 -20.26 29.41
C GLY A 206 -3.27 -20.93 28.48
N THR A 207 -1.98 -20.77 28.81
CA THR A 207 -0.92 -21.66 28.31
C THR A 207 -0.95 -22.98 29.09
N LEU A 208 -1.28 -24.11 28.46
CA LEU A 208 -1.01 -25.43 29.03
C LEU A 208 0.33 -25.96 28.54
N LYS A 209 1.25 -26.22 29.47
CA LYS A 209 2.55 -26.87 29.19
C LYS A 209 2.38 -28.38 29.27
N SER A 210 2.69 -29.11 28.20
CA SER A 210 2.86 -30.57 28.23
C SER A 210 4.12 -30.95 27.45
N GLY A 211 5.22 -31.19 28.17
CA GLY A 211 6.51 -31.61 27.60
C GLY A 211 7.26 -30.53 26.79
N LYS A 212 8.27 -30.95 26.00
CA LYS A 212 9.05 -30.09 25.05
C LYS A 212 8.20 -29.41 23.96
N LEU A 213 6.88 -29.56 24.01
CA LEU A 213 5.90 -28.99 23.08
C LEU A 213 5.01 -28.04 23.88
N ILE A 214 5.02 -26.76 23.51
CA ILE A 214 4.06 -25.80 24.05
C ILE A 214 2.81 -25.91 23.17
N GLN A 215 1.74 -26.52 23.69
CA GLN A 215 0.43 -26.50 23.06
C GLN A 215 -0.31 -25.23 23.52
N ILE A 216 -0.30 -24.19 22.69
CA ILE A 216 -1.14 -23.02 22.93
C ILE A 216 -2.57 -23.37 22.51
N GLN A 217 -3.48 -23.40 23.48
CA GLN A 217 -4.86 -23.78 23.27
C GLN A 217 -5.67 -22.52 22.92
N ILE A 218 -5.75 -22.23 21.61
CA ILE A 218 -6.61 -21.23 20.99
C ILE A 218 -6.38 -19.81 21.53
N VAL A 219 -5.56 -19.03 20.80
CA VAL A 219 -5.59 -17.57 20.97
C VAL A 219 -6.66 -17.02 20.04
N LYS A 220 -7.64 -16.32 20.62
CA LYS A 220 -8.61 -15.50 19.88
C LYS A 220 -8.12 -14.06 19.91
N LEU A 221 -7.69 -13.54 18.76
CA LEU A 221 -7.43 -12.11 18.61
C LEU A 221 -8.67 -11.42 18.04
N LEU A 222 -9.06 -10.34 18.70
CA LEU A 222 -10.20 -9.49 18.33
C LEU A 222 -9.67 -8.11 17.97
N LEU A 223 -9.87 -7.73 16.71
CA LEU A 223 -9.41 -6.45 16.19
C LEU A 223 -10.60 -5.72 15.58
N GLN A 224 -10.75 -4.45 15.93
CA GLN A 224 -11.67 -3.54 15.24
C GLN A 224 -10.82 -2.65 14.34
N GLN A 225 -10.99 -2.78 13.03
CA GLN A 225 -10.16 -2.10 12.03
C GLN A 225 -11.04 -1.52 10.92
N GLU A 226 -10.58 -0.42 10.33
CA GLU A 226 -11.23 0.19 9.17
C GLU A 226 -10.60 -0.38 7.89
N LEU A 227 -11.38 -1.18 7.15
CA LEU A 227 -10.92 -1.81 5.91
C LEU A 227 -11.69 -1.27 4.71
N PRO A 228 -11.08 -1.22 3.52
CA PRO A 228 -11.78 -0.89 2.29
C PRO A 228 -13.01 -1.77 2.08
N GLU A 229 -14.16 -1.15 1.78
CA GLU A 229 -15.37 -1.86 1.40
C GLU A 229 -15.13 -2.72 0.16
N ASN A 230 -14.41 -2.16 -0.81
CA ASN A 230 -13.95 -2.88 -1.99
C ASN A 230 -12.92 -3.94 -1.58
N GLU A 231 -13.31 -5.20 -1.64
CA GLU A 231 -12.49 -6.37 -1.32
C GLU A 231 -11.15 -6.40 -2.03
N LEU A 232 -11.11 -5.92 -3.28
CA LEU A 232 -9.88 -5.89 -4.08
C LEU A 232 -8.85 -4.90 -3.56
N LEU A 233 -9.26 -3.90 -2.77
CA LEU A 233 -8.39 -2.85 -2.24
C LEU A 233 -7.90 -3.17 -0.83
N ARG A 234 -8.42 -4.23 -0.19
CA ARG A 234 -8.07 -4.57 1.19
C ARG A 234 -6.57 -4.93 1.30
N PRO A 235 -5.87 -4.44 2.33
CA PRO A 235 -4.49 -4.81 2.56
C PRO A 235 -4.39 -6.30 2.94
N PRO A 236 -3.20 -6.91 2.76
CA PRO A 236 -2.92 -8.23 3.27
C PRO A 236 -2.88 -8.20 4.80
N LEU A 237 -3.28 -9.31 5.43
CA LEU A 237 -3.23 -9.48 6.88
C LEU A 237 -2.00 -10.30 7.25
N SER A 238 -1.02 -9.70 7.91
CA SER A 238 0.18 -10.39 8.38
C SER A 238 0.04 -10.76 9.85
N ILE A 239 0.18 -12.05 10.16
CA ILE A 239 0.19 -12.60 11.50
C ILE A 239 1.64 -12.93 11.86
N CYS A 240 2.18 -12.21 12.82
CA CYS A 240 3.55 -12.37 13.31
C CYS A 240 3.56 -13.06 14.68
N VAL A 241 4.45 -14.02 14.85
CA VAL A 241 4.72 -14.66 16.15
C VAL A 241 6.04 -14.11 16.67
N VAL A 242 6.00 -13.43 17.81
CA VAL A 242 7.18 -12.77 18.39
C VAL A 242 7.50 -13.39 19.76
N ASP A 243 8.77 -13.77 19.93
CA ASP A 243 9.40 -14.20 21.18
C ASP A 243 9.81 -12.97 21.99
N TRP A 244 9.09 -12.69 23.07
CA TRP A 244 9.35 -11.57 23.97
C TRP A 244 10.20 -12.05 25.15
N ARG A 245 11.48 -11.70 25.11
CA ARG A 245 12.47 -12.03 26.14
C ARG A 245 12.55 -10.91 27.18
N ALA A 246 13.13 -11.24 28.34
CA ALA A 246 13.41 -10.25 29.37
C ALA A 246 14.26 -9.08 28.84
N PHE A 247 14.15 -7.92 29.50
CA PHE A 247 14.86 -6.68 29.15
C PHE A 247 14.46 -6.07 27.79
N GLY A 248 13.20 -6.22 27.39
CA GLY A 248 12.64 -5.56 26.19
C GLY A 248 13.17 -6.10 24.87
N ARG A 249 13.85 -7.26 24.88
CA ARG A 249 14.36 -7.90 23.66
C ARG A 249 13.28 -8.77 23.06
N SER A 250 12.99 -8.57 21.78
CA SER A 250 12.06 -9.41 21.03
C SER A 250 12.75 -10.06 19.82
N THR A 251 12.31 -11.25 19.44
CA THR A 251 12.75 -11.90 18.20
C THR A 251 11.53 -12.39 17.43
N LEU A 252 11.41 -12.02 16.16
CA LEU A 252 10.39 -12.56 15.27
C LEU A 252 10.68 -14.05 15.04
N VAL A 253 9.74 -14.91 15.41
CA VAL A 253 9.85 -16.37 15.27
C VAL A 253 9.31 -16.83 13.91
N GLY A 254 8.27 -16.16 13.41
CA GLY A 254 7.71 -16.45 12.10
C GLY A 254 6.57 -15.51 11.74
N THR A 255 6.33 -15.38 10.44
CA THR A 255 5.28 -14.54 9.86
C THR A 255 4.46 -15.37 8.89
N HIS A 256 3.14 -15.22 8.94
CA HIS A 256 2.23 -15.74 7.91
C HIS A 256 1.38 -14.60 7.37
N THR A 257 1.39 -14.40 6.06
CA THR A 257 0.65 -13.32 5.40
C THR A 257 -0.50 -13.86 4.57
N ILE A 258 -1.70 -13.34 4.83
CA ILE A 258 -2.92 -13.63 4.09
C ILE A 258 -3.13 -12.50 3.09
N ASN A 259 -2.89 -12.76 1.82
CA ASN A 259 -2.95 -11.73 0.77
C ASN A 259 -4.37 -11.30 0.38
N CYS A 260 -5.38 -12.13 0.68
CA CYS A 260 -6.77 -11.85 0.34
C CYS A 260 -7.71 -12.35 1.43
N LEU A 261 -8.47 -11.43 2.04
CA LEU A 261 -9.41 -11.73 3.11
C LEU A 261 -10.78 -12.23 2.62
N LYS A 262 -10.99 -12.29 1.30
CA LYS A 262 -12.31 -12.61 0.69
C LYS A 262 -12.91 -13.92 1.20
N GLN A 263 -12.08 -14.96 1.34
CA GLN A 263 -12.51 -16.28 1.79
C GLN A 263 -12.87 -16.36 3.28
N PHE A 264 -12.56 -15.32 4.06
CA PHE A 264 -12.78 -15.26 5.51
C PHE A 264 -13.91 -14.30 5.89
N LEU A 265 -14.63 -13.75 4.92
CA LEU A 265 -15.76 -12.85 5.18
C LEU A 265 -16.96 -13.62 5.71
N CYS A 266 -17.25 -13.44 6.99
CA CYS A 266 -18.55 -13.77 7.54
C CYS A 266 -19.48 -12.56 7.36
N LYS A 267 -20.56 -12.73 6.57
CA LYS A 267 -21.67 -11.80 6.64
C LYS A 267 -22.39 -12.04 7.96
N THR A 268 -22.58 -11.00 8.77
CA THR A 268 -23.55 -11.08 9.87
C THR A 268 -24.90 -11.51 9.29
N PRO A 269 -25.56 -12.52 9.87
CA PRO A 269 -26.88 -12.96 9.42
C PRO A 269 -27.92 -11.85 9.50
#